data_AF-A0A955ASY3-F1
#
_entry.id   AF-A0A955ASY3-F1
#
_cell.length_a   1.000
_cell.length_b   1.000
_cell.length_c   1.000
_cell.angle_alpha   90.00
_cell.angle_beta   90.00
_cell.angle_gamma   90.00
#
_symmetry.space_group_name_H-M   'P 1'
#
loop_
_entity.id
_entity.type
_entity.pdbx_description
1 polymer ?
#
loop_
_entity_poly.entity_id
_entity_poly.type
_entity_poly.pdbx_seq_one_letter_code
_entity_poly.pdbx_strand_id
1 'polypeptide(L)'
;VLQALRQLRHGGHDVILFHILDEAEVAFPFDGLYEFEEPESHDRMEIDATAMKDDYLQELNAFRERYQAECFQSGIDYVPLDTSMQFDKALMEYLLTRRSRR
;
A
#
# COMPACT_ATOMS: atom_id res chain seq x y z
N VAL A 1 12.69 5.55 1.55
CA VAL A 1 12.20 4.28 2.12
C VAL A 1 12.87 3.06 1.49
N LEU A 2 12.70 2.79 0.18
CA LEU A 2 13.23 1.58 -0.48
C LEU A 2 14.74 1.34 -0.28
N GLN A 3 15.56 2.39 -0.36
CA GLN A 3 17.01 2.28 -0.11
C GLN A 3 17.33 1.75 1.29
N ALA A 4 16.59 2.21 2.32
CA ALA A 4 16.78 1.76 3.69
C ALA A 4 16.36 0.28 3.85
N LEU A 5 15.26 -0.12 3.22
CA LEU A 5 14.82 -1.52 3.18
C LEU A 5 15.89 -2.43 2.54
N ARG A 6 16.47 -1.99 1.40
CA ARG A 6 17.58 -2.70 0.76
C ARG A 6 18.78 -2.84 1.68
N GLN A 7 19.18 -1.77 2.36
CA GLN A 7 20.31 -1.79 3.30
C GLN A 7 20.10 -2.79 4.44
N LEU A 8 18.90 -2.82 5.05
CA LEU A 8 18.57 -3.80 6.08
C LEU A 8 18.68 -5.24 5.55
N ARG A 9 18.17 -5.48 4.34
CA ARG A 9 18.23 -6.80 3.72
C ARG A 9 19.66 -7.25 3.40
N HIS A 10 20.50 -6.34 2.90
CA HIS A 10 21.92 -6.59 2.67
C HIS A 10 22.70 -6.83 3.98
N GLY A 11 22.25 -6.24 5.08
CA GLY A 11 22.77 -6.50 6.43
C GLY A 11 22.43 -7.90 6.99
N GLY A 12 21.73 -8.74 6.22
CA GLY A 12 21.34 -10.09 6.63
C GLY A 12 20.03 -10.16 7.42
N HIS A 13 19.30 -9.04 7.56
CA HIS A 13 18.01 -9.04 8.23
C HIS A 13 16.92 -9.70 7.37
N ASP A 14 15.95 -10.32 8.04
CA ASP A 14 14.70 -10.76 7.43
C ASP A 14 13.71 -9.58 7.47
N VAL A 15 13.33 -9.07 6.29
CA VAL A 15 12.58 -7.82 6.14
C VAL A 15 11.26 -8.09 5.45
N ILE A 16 10.18 -7.57 6.03
CA ILE A 16 8.82 -7.63 5.51
C ILE A 16 8.26 -6.21 5.47
N LEU A 17 7.62 -5.85 4.36
CA LEU A 17 6.92 -4.58 4.18
C LEU A 17 5.41 -4.83 4.15
N PHE A 18 4.72 -4.38 5.19
CA PHE A 18 3.27 -4.26 5.19
C PHE A 18 2.87 -2.92 4.59
N HIS A 19 2.11 -2.95 3.50
CA HIS A 19 1.59 -1.75 2.86
C HIS A 19 0.09 -1.67 3.12
N ILE A 20 -0.30 -0.83 4.07
CA ILE A 20 -1.67 -0.68 4.55
C ILE A 20 -2.30 0.50 3.81
N LEU A 21 -3.46 0.27 3.21
CA LEU A 21 -4.26 1.28 2.52
C LEU A 21 -5.69 1.27 3.05
N ASP A 22 -6.36 2.40 3.00
CA ASP A 22 -7.77 2.46 3.38
C ASP A 22 -8.66 1.92 2.26
N GLU A 23 -9.76 1.24 2.62
CA GLU A 23 -10.74 0.74 1.64
C GLU A 23 -11.21 1.82 0.68
N ALA A 24 -11.39 3.07 1.16
CA ALA A 24 -11.80 4.18 0.33
C ALA A 24 -10.72 4.64 -0.65
N GLU A 25 -9.43 4.46 -0.33
CA GLU A 25 -8.33 4.74 -1.27
C GLU A 25 -8.30 3.69 -2.39
N VAL A 26 -8.63 2.44 -2.07
CA VAL A 26 -8.61 1.33 -3.04
C VAL A 26 -9.84 1.31 -3.93
N ALA A 27 -11.03 1.51 -3.34
CA ALA A 27 -12.30 1.49 -4.07
C ALA A 27 -12.66 2.85 -4.70
N PHE A 28 -12.10 3.93 -4.16
CA PHE A 28 -12.41 5.31 -4.51
C PHE A 28 -13.93 5.57 -4.68
N PRO A 29 -14.72 5.44 -3.61
CA PRO A 29 -16.18 5.55 -3.66
C PRO A 29 -16.67 7.02 -3.57
N PHE A 30 -15.94 7.95 -4.20
CA PHE A 30 -16.22 9.38 -4.17
C PHE A 30 -16.73 9.86 -5.54
N ASP A 31 -17.81 10.64 -5.55
CA ASP A 31 -18.46 11.14 -6.79
C ASP A 31 -18.83 12.63 -6.70
N GLY A 32 -18.47 13.43 -7.70
CA GLY A 32 -18.71 14.86 -7.73
C GLY A 32 -17.71 15.67 -6.92
N LEU A 33 -18.11 16.86 -6.47
CA LEU A 33 -17.22 17.76 -5.74
C LEU A 33 -17.06 17.30 -4.29
N TYR A 34 -15.82 16.98 -3.90
CA TYR A 34 -15.44 16.57 -2.56
C TYR A 34 -14.35 17.49 -2.01
N GLU A 35 -14.43 17.83 -0.73
CA GLU A 35 -13.34 18.45 0.01
C GLU A 35 -12.53 17.34 0.69
N PHE A 36 -11.26 17.20 0.30
CA PHE A 36 -10.32 16.29 0.93
C PHE A 36 -9.49 17.06 1.96
N GLU A 37 -9.27 16.45 3.13
CA GLU A 37 -8.39 16.97 4.19
C GLU A 37 -7.19 16.04 4.35
N GLU A 38 -5.96 16.59 4.33
CA GLU A 38 -4.76 15.81 4.62
C GLU A 38 -4.65 15.54 6.13
N PRO A 39 -4.53 14.28 6.58
CA PRO A 39 -4.55 13.96 8.01
C PRO A 39 -3.34 14.48 8.79
N GLU A 40 -2.21 14.77 8.15
CA GLU A 40 -1.00 15.26 8.80
C GLU A 40 -0.97 16.78 8.99
N SER A 41 -1.31 17.58 7.98
CA SER A 41 -1.28 19.05 8.04
C SER A 41 -2.63 19.73 8.29
N HIS A 42 -3.74 19.02 8.06
CA HIS A 42 -5.09 19.57 7.98
C HIS A 42 -5.33 20.51 6.78
N ASP A 43 -4.47 20.47 5.76
CA ASP A 43 -4.71 21.20 4.51
C ASP A 43 -5.92 20.63 3.78
N ARG A 44 -6.72 21.52 3.19
CA ARG A 44 -7.97 21.16 2.51
C ARG A 44 -7.93 21.49 1.04
N MET A 45 -8.46 20.59 0.22
CA MET A 45 -8.54 20.75 -1.22
C MET A 45 -9.90 20.30 -1.74
N GLU A 46 -10.58 21.19 -2.47
CA GLU A 46 -11.78 20.84 -3.24
C GLU A 46 -11.38 20.21 -4.58
N ILE A 47 -11.91 19.03 -4.86
CA ILE A 47 -11.60 18.25 -6.07
C ILE A 47 -12.90 17.71 -6.67
N ASP A 48 -13.00 17.72 -7.99
CA ASP A 48 -13.97 16.88 -8.70
C ASP A 48 -13.47 15.43 -8.67
N ALA A 49 -13.98 14.65 -7.71
CA ALA A 49 -13.57 13.29 -7.45
C ALA A 49 -13.86 12.36 -8.64
N THR A 50 -14.94 12.61 -9.37
CA THR A 50 -15.30 11.81 -10.55
C THR A 50 -14.27 11.98 -11.67
N ALA A 51 -13.80 13.21 -11.89
CA ALA A 51 -12.77 13.48 -12.89
C ALA A 51 -11.38 12.94 -12.49
N MET A 52 -11.05 12.90 -11.19
CA MET A 52 -9.74 12.46 -10.70
C MET A 52 -9.63 10.96 -10.40
N LYS A 53 -10.76 10.24 -10.32
CA LYS A 53 -10.81 8.84 -9.91
C LYS A 53 -9.86 7.93 -10.70
N ASP A 54 -9.92 8.00 -12.03
CA ASP A 54 -9.15 7.11 -12.90
C ASP A 54 -7.65 7.39 -12.78
N ASP A 55 -7.26 8.67 -12.78
CA ASP A 55 -5.87 9.09 -12.63
C ASP A 55 -5.30 8.67 -11.26
N TYR A 56 -6.07 8.88 -10.18
CA TYR A 56 -5.66 8.49 -8.84
C TYR A 56 -5.46 6.97 -8.72
N LEU A 57 -6.43 6.18 -9.19
CA LEU A 57 -6.34 4.72 -9.15
C LEU A 57 -5.18 4.20 -10.00
N GLN A 58 -4.91 4.84 -11.15
CA GLN A 58 -3.76 4.49 -11.98
C GLN A 58 -2.44 4.74 -11.24
N GLU A 59 -2.27 5.93 -10.65
CA GLU A 59 -1.07 6.28 -9.90
C GLU A 59 -0.89 5.40 -8.64
N LEU A 60 -1.97 5.10 -7.93
CA LEU A 60 -1.94 4.20 -6.77
C LEU A 60 -1.52 2.79 -7.15
N ASN A 61 -2.03 2.26 -8.27
CA ASN A 61 -1.65 0.94 -8.76
C ASN A 61 -0.20 0.92 -9.24
N ALA A 62 0.24 1.93 -9.99
CA ALA A 62 1.64 2.07 -10.39
C ALA A 62 2.58 2.17 -9.17
N PHE A 63 2.16 2.88 -8.12
CA PHE A 63 2.87 2.97 -6.85
C PHE A 63 3.00 1.59 -6.19
N ARG A 64 1.90 0.82 -6.08
CA ARG A 64 1.89 -0.55 -5.54
C ARG A 64 2.81 -1.48 -6.32
N GLU A 65 2.71 -1.48 -7.65
CA GLU A 65 3.51 -2.33 -8.53
C GLU A 65 5.00 -2.03 -8.39
N ARG A 66 5.38 -0.75 -8.32
CA ARG A 66 6.76 -0.33 -8.10
C ARG A 66 7.30 -0.89 -6.79
N TYR A 67 6.55 -0.77 -5.70
CA TYR A 67 6.98 -1.29 -4.39
C TYR A 67 7.06 -2.81 -4.39
N GLN A 68 6.10 -3.50 -5.00
CA GLN A 68 6.12 -4.94 -5.13
C GLN A 68 7.33 -5.43 -5.92
N ALA A 69 7.62 -4.82 -7.07
CA ALA A 69 8.77 -5.17 -7.90
C ALA A 69 10.10 -4.94 -7.17
N GLU A 70 10.22 -3.81 -6.48
CA GLU A 70 11.42 -3.43 -5.75
C GLU A 70 11.68 -4.32 -4.52
N CYS A 71 10.62 -4.68 -3.79
CA CYS A 71 10.72 -5.63 -2.68
C CYS A 71 11.10 -7.02 -3.20
N PHE A 72 10.48 -7.47 -4.29
CA PHE A 72 10.79 -8.76 -4.90
C PHE A 72 12.25 -8.87 -5.35
N GLN A 73 12.77 -7.86 -6.07
CA GLN A 73 14.17 -7.81 -6.51
C GLN A 73 15.15 -7.80 -5.33
N SER A 74 14.73 -7.24 -4.20
CA SER A 74 15.55 -7.14 -2.99
C SER A 74 15.39 -8.36 -2.08
N GLY A 75 14.56 -9.34 -2.42
CA GLY A 75 14.26 -10.49 -1.57
C GLY A 75 13.54 -10.12 -0.26
N ILE A 76 12.70 -9.09 -0.32
CA ILE A 76 11.87 -8.55 0.77
C ILE A 76 10.43 -9.00 0.54
N ASP A 77 9.77 -9.46 1.60
CA ASP A 77 8.37 -9.86 1.53
C ASP A 77 7.47 -8.62 1.48
N TYR A 78 6.70 -8.47 0.42
CA TYR A 78 5.70 -7.42 0.28
C TYR A 78 4.30 -7.96 0.59
N VAL A 79 3.61 -7.34 1.54
CA VAL A 79 2.27 -7.74 1.98
C VAL A 79 1.32 -6.54 1.82
N PRO A 80 0.54 -6.46 0.73
CA PRO A 80 -0.49 -5.45 0.59
C PRO A 80 -1.66 -5.78 1.52
N LEU A 81 -2.14 -4.78 2.25
CA LEU A 81 -3.27 -4.87 3.17
C LEU A 81 -4.23 -3.71 2.93
N ASP A 82 -5.51 -3.99 3.13
CA ASP A 82 -6.59 -3.02 3.11
C ASP A 82 -7.28 -3.00 4.48
N THR A 83 -7.71 -1.83 4.97
CA THR A 83 -8.36 -1.68 6.28
C THR A 83 -9.70 -2.42 6.40
N SER A 84 -10.34 -2.78 5.27
CA SER A 84 -11.53 -3.64 5.22
C SER A 84 -11.23 -5.12 5.52
N MET A 85 -9.97 -5.55 5.40
CA MET A 85 -9.59 -6.95 5.63
C MET A 85 -9.68 -7.29 7.11
N GLN A 86 -10.36 -8.39 7.43
CA GLN A 86 -10.31 -8.92 8.79
C GLN A 86 -8.86 -9.27 9.17
N PHE A 87 -8.42 -8.74 10.30
CA PHE A 87 -7.03 -8.82 10.76
C PHE A 87 -6.51 -10.26 10.84
N ASP A 88 -7.35 -11.18 11.30
CA ASP A 88 -7.05 -12.61 11.40
C ASP A 88 -6.77 -13.24 10.03
N LYS A 89 -7.56 -12.90 9.01
CA LYS A 89 -7.37 -13.36 7.63
C LYS A 89 -6.08 -12.80 7.04
N ALA A 90 -5.84 -11.50 7.18
CA ALA A 90 -4.63 -10.82 6.71
C ALA A 90 -3.35 -11.43 7.32
N LEU A 91 -3.36 -11.63 8.64
CA LEU A 91 -2.22 -12.21 9.35
C LEU A 91 -2.01 -13.68 8.98
N MET A 92 -3.08 -14.45 8.84
CA MET A 92 -3.02 -15.87 8.48
C MET A 92 -2.48 -16.08 7.06
N GLU A 93 -2.94 -15.30 6.08
CA GLU A 93 -2.42 -15.35 4.71
C GLU A 93 -0.92 -15.07 4.65
N TYR A 94 -0.45 -14.08 5.42
CA TYR A 94 0.97 -13.81 5.58
C TYR A 94 1.74 -14.99 6.21
N LEU A 95 1.25 -15.55 7.33
CA LEU A 95 1.91 -16.66 8.01
C LEU A 95 2.01 -17.92 7.13
N LEU A 96 0.98 -18.21 6.34
CA LEU A 96 0.97 -19.32 5.38
C LEU A 96 2.00 -19.10 4.27
N THR A 97 2.03 -17.91 3.68
CA THR A 97 2.97 -17.54 2.62
C THR A 97 4.41 -17.67 3.11
N ARG A 98 4.71 -17.18 4.32
CA ARG A 98 6.05 -17.29 4.92
C ARG A 98 6.45 -18.73 5.21
N ARG A 99 5.51 -19.58 5.62
CA ARG A 99 5.77 -21.01 5.86
C ARG A 99 6.12 -21.76 4.58
N SER A 100 5.50 -21.43 3.45
CA SER A 100 5.81 -22.08 2.15
C SER A 100 7.18 -21.73 1.56
N ARG A 101 7.83 -20.66 2.07
CA ARG A 101 9.14 -20.19 1.61
C ARG A 101 10.32 -20.76 2.40
N ARG A 102 10.07 -21.41 3.54
CA ARG A 102 11.06 -22.16 4.33
C ARG A 102 10.97 -23.65 4.02
#